data_AF-A0A164W9R6-F1
#
_entry.id   AF-A0A164W9R6-F1
#
_cell.length_a   1.000
_cell.length_b   1.000
_cell.length_c   1.000
_cell.angle_alpha   90.00
_cell.angle_beta   90.00
_cell.angle_gamma   90.00
#
_symmetry.space_group_name_H-M   'P 1'
#
loop_
_entity.id
_entity.type
_entity.pdbx_description
1 polymer ?
#
loop_
_entity_poly.entity_id
_entity_poly.type
_entity_poly.pdbx_seq_one_letter_code
_entity_poly.pdbx_strand_id
1 'polypeptide(L)'
;MAGRGRGRGQNVSFNIEQLGFGRGEAVPVSVTQPPPLFPTLENRPLPLIKDVEYEYILVTQKDLNTRMRNSSFHLNTAIEIKEIQQYSDKIKWVKLNLICDF
;
A
#
# COMPACT_ATOMS: atom_id res chain seq x y z
N MET A 1 36.49 -35.59 -30.25
CA MET A 1 35.26 -34.78 -30.17
C MET A 1 35.13 -34.23 -28.76
N ALA A 2 35.31 -32.92 -28.60
CA ALA A 2 35.26 -32.22 -27.32
C ALA A 2 33.81 -31.93 -26.93
N GLY A 3 33.26 -32.68 -25.98
CA GLY A 3 31.95 -32.46 -25.39
C GLY A 3 32.09 -31.82 -24.02
N ARG A 4 31.87 -30.51 -23.95
CA ARG A 4 32.04 -29.64 -22.78
C ARG A 4 31.17 -30.09 -21.60
N GLY A 5 31.81 -30.67 -20.57
CA GLY A 5 31.23 -30.83 -19.24
C GLY A 5 31.08 -29.46 -18.58
N ARG A 6 29.85 -28.93 -18.57
CA ARG A 6 29.52 -27.64 -17.95
C ARG A 6 29.72 -27.75 -16.44
N GLY A 7 30.75 -27.07 -15.93
CA GLY A 7 31.06 -26.97 -14.50
C GLY A 7 29.91 -26.34 -13.72
N ARG A 8 29.18 -27.16 -12.97
CA ARG A 8 28.16 -26.75 -11.99
C ARG A 8 28.75 -26.61 -10.58
N GLY A 9 29.96 -26.06 -10.42
CA GLY A 9 30.62 -26.08 -9.10
C GLY A 9 31.74 -25.06 -8.83
N GLN A 10 31.94 -24.03 -9.66
CA GLN A 10 33.09 -23.12 -9.53
C GLN A 10 32.75 -21.65 -9.16
N ASN A 11 31.61 -21.38 -8.51
CA ASN A 11 31.23 -20.00 -8.18
C ASN A 11 30.83 -19.78 -6.70
N VAL A 12 31.16 -20.69 -5.78
CA VAL A 12 30.86 -20.53 -4.35
C VAL A 12 32.15 -20.65 -3.52
N SER A 13 32.52 -19.56 -2.83
CA SER A 13 33.74 -19.45 -2.01
C SER A 13 33.59 -20.04 -0.60
N PHE A 14 32.50 -20.75 -0.31
CA PHE A 14 32.15 -21.26 1.01
C PHE A 14 32.00 -22.79 0.98
N ASN A 15 32.26 -23.44 2.12
CA ASN A 15 32.21 -24.90 2.22
C ASN A 15 30.76 -25.39 2.20
N ILE A 16 30.36 -26.02 1.09
CA ILE A 16 29.00 -26.53 0.83
C ILE A 16 28.64 -27.69 1.79
N GLU A 17 29.62 -28.48 2.22
CA GLU A 17 29.43 -29.64 3.10
C GLU A 17 29.06 -29.23 4.54
N GLN A 18 29.52 -28.05 4.99
CA GLN A 18 29.13 -27.47 6.30
C GLN A 18 27.70 -26.93 6.31
N LEU A 19 27.16 -26.59 5.13
CA LEU A 19 25.78 -26.11 4.95
C LEU A 19 24.78 -27.26 4.85
N GLY A 20 25.24 -28.50 4.97
CA GLY A 20 24.39 -29.70 4.94
C GLY A 20 24.00 -30.18 3.55
N PHE A 21 24.63 -29.68 2.49
CA PHE A 21 24.46 -30.20 1.13
C PHE A 21 25.51 -31.28 0.85
N GLY A 22 25.07 -32.51 0.61
CA GLY A 22 25.93 -33.62 0.19
C GLY A 22 26.48 -33.43 -1.24
N ARG A 23 27.58 -34.12 -1.56
CA ARG A 23 28.13 -34.13 -2.93
C ARG A 23 27.10 -34.73 -3.89
N GLY A 24 26.51 -33.88 -4.73
CA GLY A 24 25.49 -34.27 -5.71
C GLY A 24 24.05 -34.15 -5.22
N GLU A 25 23.81 -33.63 -4.01
CA GLU A 25 22.46 -33.28 -3.56
C GLU A 25 21.93 -32.02 -4.25
N ALA A 26 20.61 -31.93 -4.32
CA ALA A 26 19.89 -30.88 -5.03
C ALA A 26 20.12 -29.51 -4.38
N VAL A 27 21.13 -28.79 -4.87
CA VAL A 27 21.30 -27.35 -4.65
C VAL A 27 20.01 -26.65 -5.10
N PRO A 28 19.54 -25.62 -4.37
CA PRO A 28 18.33 -24.90 -4.75
C PRO A 28 18.38 -24.49 -6.22
N VAL A 29 17.28 -24.73 -6.93
CA VAL A 29 17.18 -24.41 -8.35
C VAL A 29 17.41 -22.92 -8.54
N SER A 30 18.25 -22.57 -9.52
CA SER A 30 18.46 -21.17 -9.89
C SER A 30 17.14 -20.60 -10.42
N VAL A 31 16.56 -19.67 -9.67
CA VAL A 31 15.34 -18.95 -10.05
C VAL A 31 15.67 -18.04 -11.24
N THR A 32 15.06 -18.33 -12.41
CA THR A 32 15.31 -17.59 -13.67
C THR A 32 14.46 -16.34 -13.83
N GLN A 33 13.32 -16.27 -13.13
CA GLN A 33 12.39 -15.15 -13.17
C GLN A 33 12.06 -14.69 -11.75
N PRO A 34 11.95 -13.37 -11.49
CA PRO A 34 11.54 -12.88 -10.20
C PRO A 34 10.12 -13.37 -9.88
N PRO A 35 9.80 -13.61 -8.59
CA PRO A 35 8.45 -13.99 -8.20
C PRO A 35 7.43 -12.93 -8.62
N PRO A 36 6.18 -13.32 -8.86
CA PRO A 36 5.13 -12.37 -9.26
C PRO A 36 4.86 -11.35 -8.13
N LEU A 37 4.44 -10.15 -8.51
CA LEU A 37 4.10 -9.06 -7.57
C LEU A 37 3.01 -9.46 -6.56
N PHE A 38 2.08 -10.31 -7.00
CA PHE A 38 0.98 -10.83 -6.19
C PHE A 38 1.04 -12.36 -6.18
N PRO A 39 1.63 -12.99 -5.15
CA PRO A 39 1.60 -14.45 -5.02
C PRO A 39 0.16 -14.93 -4.79
N THR A 40 -0.14 -16.15 -5.23
CA THR A 40 -1.45 -16.77 -4.99
C THR A 40 -1.63 -17.07 -3.51
N LEU A 41 -2.72 -16.60 -2.92
CA LEU A 41 -3.08 -16.89 -1.53
C LEU A 41 -3.92 -18.16 -1.45
N GLU A 42 -3.64 -19.03 -0.49
CA GLU A 42 -4.45 -20.24 -0.23
C GLU A 42 -5.83 -19.90 0.33
N ASN A 43 -5.90 -18.85 1.16
CA ASN A 43 -7.12 -18.43 1.86
C ASN A 43 -7.63 -17.10 1.35
N ARG A 44 -8.95 -17.00 1.20
CA ARG A 44 -9.66 -15.75 0.87
C ARG A 44 -10.19 -15.09 2.15
N PRO A 45 -10.30 -13.75 2.17
CA PRO A 45 -10.89 -13.04 3.29
C PRO A 45 -12.36 -13.46 3.49
N LEU A 46 -12.82 -13.38 4.74
CA LEU A 46 -14.21 -13.66 5.09
C LEU A 46 -15.15 -12.67 4.39
N PRO A 47 -16.34 -13.13 3.95
CA PRO A 47 -17.35 -12.24 3.39
C PRO A 47 -17.84 -11.24 4.44
N LEU A 48 -18.26 -10.07 3.98
CA LEU A 48 -18.82 -9.02 4.84
C LEU A 48 -20.14 -9.50 5.46
N ILE A 49 -20.29 -9.27 6.78
CA ILE A 49 -21.52 -9.54 7.51
C ILE A 49 -22.55 -8.47 7.12
N LYS A 50 -23.70 -8.91 6.61
CA LYS A 50 -24.82 -8.07 6.20
C LYS A 50 -26.01 -8.33 7.11
N ASP A 51 -25.96 -7.73 8.28
CA ASP A 51 -27.05 -7.78 9.26
C ASP A 51 -27.48 -6.35 9.59
N VAL A 52 -28.72 -6.20 10.03
CA VAL A 52 -29.40 -4.90 10.20
C VAL A 52 -28.63 -4.00 11.18
N GLU A 53 -28.08 -4.59 12.24
CA GLU A 53 -27.29 -3.83 13.21
C GLU A 53 -25.99 -3.29 12.61
N TYR A 54 -25.30 -4.10 11.80
CA TYR A 54 -24.06 -3.68 11.13
C TYR A 54 -24.33 -2.62 10.07
N GLU A 55 -25.44 -2.72 9.33
CA GLU A 55 -25.84 -1.68 8.38
C GLU A 55 -26.14 -0.35 9.09
N TYR A 56 -26.82 -0.40 10.23
CA TYR A 56 -27.09 0.79 11.05
C TYR A 56 -25.79 1.46 11.53
N ILE A 57 -24.84 0.67 12.05
CA ILE A 57 -23.54 1.18 12.49
C ILE A 57 -22.78 1.80 11.32
N LEU A 58 -22.79 1.18 10.14
CA LEU A 58 -22.12 1.70 8.94
C LEU A 58 -22.70 3.05 8.51
N VAL A 59 -24.03 3.21 8.52
CA VAL A 59 -24.67 4.49 8.22
C VAL A 59 -24.26 5.54 9.26
N THR A 60 -24.33 5.19 10.54
CA THR A 60 -23.95 6.09 11.64
C THR A 60 -22.49 6.54 11.54
N GLN A 61 -21.57 5.63 11.21
CA GLN A 61 -20.15 5.95 11.02
C GLN A 61 -19.94 6.92 9.85
N LYS A 62 -20.64 6.73 8.73
CA LYS A 62 -20.58 7.65 7.58
C LYS A 62 -21.10 9.04 7.94
N ASP A 63 -22.19 9.10 8.68
CA ASP A 63 -22.77 10.36 9.13
C ASP A 63 -21.83 11.09 10.10
N LEU A 64 -21.22 10.37 11.04
CA LEU A 64 -20.23 10.94 11.95
C LEU A 64 -19.02 11.49 11.21
N ASN A 65 -18.48 10.74 10.25
CA ASN A 65 -17.36 11.22 9.42
C ASN A 65 -17.71 12.51 8.68
N THR A 66 -18.94 12.60 8.14
CA THR A 66 -19.44 13.80 7.47
C THR A 66 -19.58 14.97 8.45
N ARG A 67 -20.18 14.74 9.62
CA ARG A 67 -20.36 15.77 10.66
C ARG A 67 -19.03 16.28 11.19
N MET A 68 -18.06 15.41 11.42
CA MET A 68 -16.74 15.79 11.91
C MET A 68 -15.98 16.64 10.89
N ARG A 69 -16.04 16.29 9.60
CA ARG A 69 -15.43 17.10 8.52
C ARG A 69 -16.08 18.47 8.38
N ASN A 70 -17.38 18.58 8.62
CA ASN A 70 -18.11 19.85 8.57
C ASN A 70 -18.10 20.61 9.91
N SER A 71 -17.47 20.05 10.95
CA SER A 71 -17.41 20.69 12.25
C SER A 71 -16.40 21.83 12.25
N SER A 72 -16.61 22.82 13.12
CA SER A 72 -15.67 23.93 13.33
C SER A 72 -14.28 23.47 13.81
N PHE A 73 -14.17 22.24 14.31
CA PHE A 73 -12.91 21.65 14.77
C PHE A 73 -12.11 20.97 13.65
N HIS A 74 -12.65 20.94 12.42
CA HIS A 74 -11.93 20.39 11.27
C HIS A 74 -10.91 21.41 10.75
N LEU A 75 -9.67 21.28 11.22
CA LEU A 75 -8.57 22.11 10.76
C LEU A 75 -8.19 21.72 9.32
N ASN A 76 -8.43 22.64 8.39
CA ASN A 76 -7.96 22.52 7.01
C ASN A 76 -6.48 22.93 6.93
N THR A 77 -5.73 22.32 6.01
CA THR A 77 -4.38 22.78 5.69
C THR A 77 -4.43 24.21 5.17
N ALA A 78 -3.45 25.04 5.57
CA ALA A 78 -3.38 26.44 5.16
C ALA A 78 -3.41 26.55 3.62
N ILE A 79 -4.29 27.40 3.11
CA ILE A 79 -4.43 27.66 1.68
C ILE A 79 -3.30 28.59 1.26
N GLU A 80 -2.48 28.16 0.31
CA GLU A 80 -1.48 29.04 -0.30
C GLU A 80 -2.19 30.19 -1.02
N ILE A 81 -1.93 31.42 -0.56
CA ILE A 81 -2.44 32.62 -1.21
C ILE A 81 -1.69 32.77 -2.53
N LYS A 82 -2.42 32.64 -3.64
CA LYS A 82 -1.86 32.85 -4.98
C LYS A 82 -1.35 34.28 -5.12
N GLU A 83 -0.19 34.45 -5.76
CA GLU A 83 0.43 35.76 -5.98
C GLU A 83 -0.45 36.69 -6.83
N ILE A 84 -1.17 36.14 -7.82
CA ILE A 84 -2.10 36.88 -8.68
C ILE A 84 -3.53 36.72 -8.15
N GLN A 85 -4.11 37.81 -7.66
CA GLN A 85 -5.48 37.86 -7.16
C GLN A 85 -6.45 38.24 -8.28
N GLN A 86 -7.47 37.41 -8.51
CA GLN A 86 -8.55 37.71 -9.44
C GLN A 86 -9.78 38.24 -8.71
N TYR A 87 -10.62 39.03 -9.37
CA TYR A 87 -11.88 39.51 -8.78
C TYR A 87 -12.79 38.35 -8.35
N SER A 88 -12.74 37.20 -9.05
CA SER A 88 -13.47 35.98 -8.71
C SER A 88 -13.06 35.38 -7.36
N ASP A 89 -11.85 35.70 -6.89
CA ASP A 89 -11.37 35.20 -5.60
C ASP A 89 -12.08 35.89 -4.43
N LYS A 90 -12.59 37.13 -4.60
CA LYS A 90 -13.34 37.84 -3.55
C LYS A 90 -14.54 37.03 -3.03
N ILE A 91 -15.23 36.31 -3.92
CA ILE A 91 -16.35 35.43 -3.54
C ILE A 91 -15.86 34.23 -2.73
N LYS A 92 -14.67 33.71 -3.06
CA LYS A 92 -14.04 32.58 -2.36
C LYS A 92 -13.54 32.98 -0.98
N TRP A 93 -12.96 34.19 -0.85
CA TRP A 93 -12.49 34.76 0.41
C TRP A 93 -13.61 34.91 1.45
N VAL A 94 -14.79 35.42 1.06
CA VAL A 94 -15.96 35.53 1.97
C VAL A 94 -16.38 34.16 2.52
N LYS A 95 -16.31 33.12 1.69
CA LYS A 95 -16.67 31.75 2.08
C LYS A 95 -15.61 31.11 3.00
N LEU A 96 -14.35 31.49 2.87
CA LEU A 96 -13.25 31.00 3.72
C LEU A 96 -13.25 31.65 5.11
N ASN A 97 -13.47 32.96 5.21
CA ASN A 97 -13.52 33.64 6.51
C ASN A 97 -14.71 33.15 7.36
N LEU A 98 -15.89 32.93 6.74
CA LEU A 98 -17.04 32.33 7.44
C LEU A 98 -16.81 30.90 7.96
N ILE A 99 -15.79 30.19 7.45
CA ILE A 99 -15.41 28.83 7.90
C ILE A 99 -14.29 28.90 8.95
N CYS A 100 -13.51 29.98 9.00
CA CYS A 100 -12.33 30.13 9.86
C CYS A 100 -12.51 31.12 11.03
N ASP A 101 -13.66 31.77 11.16
CA ASP A 101 -13.95 32.74 12.25
C ASP A 101 -14.37 32.09 13.59
N PHE A 102 -13.85 30.89 13.88
CA PHE A 102 -13.85 30.26 15.21
C PHE A 102 -12.48 29.65 15.50
#